data_AF-A0A962NMQ6-F1
#
_entry.id   AF-A0A962NMQ6-F1
#
_cell.length_a   1.000
_cell.length_b   1.000
_cell.length_c   1.000
_cell.angle_alpha   90.00
_cell.angle_beta   90.00
_cell.angle_gamma   90.00
#
_symmetry.space_group_name_H-M   'P 1'
#
loop_
_entity.id
_entity.type
_entity.pdbx_description
1 polymer ?
#
loop_
_entity_poly.entity_id
_entity_poly.type
_entity_poly.pdbx_seq_one_letter_code
_entity_poly.pdbx_strand_id
1 'polypeptide(L)'
;LFRSPWKKAFIPLLGQTLSLDNIEHDMIRAEDVYKEPRIHFAVNCASIGCPALRTEAYTGEALEQQLEEQTVAFLSDRSRNRVEAGELKVSAIFTWYQQDFEKGWGGYGSLQSFFVQYASALGLSDQQVRALADDDMEIGYLPYDWQLNDVQR
;
A
#
# COMPACT_ATOMS: atom_id res chain seq x y z
N LEU A 1 -23.09 -8.81 -21.78
CA LEU A 1 -21.96 -9.32 -20.99
C LEU A 1 -21.17 -8.12 -20.49
N PHE A 2 -21.32 -7.77 -19.21
CA PHE A 2 -20.55 -6.68 -18.61
C PHE A 2 -19.09 -7.13 -18.45
N ARG A 3 -18.16 -6.48 -19.14
CA ARG A 3 -16.72 -6.65 -18.86
C ARG A 3 -16.36 -5.76 -17.67
N SER A 4 -15.50 -6.26 -16.79
CA SER A 4 -14.92 -5.46 -15.70
C SER A 4 -14.36 -4.15 -16.27
N PRO A 5 -14.63 -2.98 -15.66
CA PRO A 5 -14.11 -1.69 -16.13
C PRO A 5 -12.58 -1.69 -16.22
N TRP A 6 -11.92 -2.43 -15.32
CA TRP A 6 -10.45 -2.57 -15.26
C TRP A 6 -9.85 -3.32 -16.46
N LYS A 7 -10.62 -4.22 -17.09
CA LYS A 7 -10.19 -5.04 -18.24
C LYS A 7 -10.49 -4.42 -19.60
N LYS A 8 -10.95 -3.17 -19.63
CA LYS A 8 -11.14 -2.44 -20.88
C LYS A 8 -9.79 -1.93 -21.37
N ALA A 9 -9.33 -2.41 -22.53
CA ALA A 9 -8.11 -1.92 -23.16
C ALA A 9 -8.39 -0.59 -23.88
N PHE A 10 -7.72 0.48 -23.48
CA PHE A 10 -7.86 1.81 -24.09
C PHE A 10 -6.62 2.70 -23.95
N ILE A 11 -5.57 2.24 -23.28
CA ILE A 11 -4.39 3.05 -22.95
C ILE A 11 -3.27 2.73 -23.95
N PRO A 12 -2.92 3.63 -24.88
CA PRO A 12 -1.80 3.42 -25.78
C PRO A 12 -0.47 3.61 -25.03
N LEU A 13 0.29 2.54 -24.84
CA LEU A 13 1.55 2.54 -24.11
C LEU A 13 2.52 1.50 -24.68
N LEU A 14 3.80 1.86 -24.86
CA LEU A 14 4.86 0.97 -25.37
C LEU A 14 4.48 0.23 -26.68
N GLY A 15 3.77 0.91 -27.60
CA GLY A 15 3.34 0.34 -28.87
C GLY A 15 2.15 -0.64 -28.78
N GLN A 16 1.53 -0.77 -27.61
CA GLN A 16 0.36 -1.62 -27.36
C GLN A 16 -0.83 -0.79 -26.88
N THR A 17 -2.04 -1.36 -26.91
CA THR A 17 -3.21 -0.81 -26.22
C THR A 17 -3.52 -1.67 -25.00
N LEU A 18 -3.24 -1.14 -23.81
CA LEU A 18 -3.35 -1.85 -22.54
C LEU A 18 -4.61 -1.47 -21.77
N SER A 19 -5.01 -2.33 -20.83
CA SER A 19 -6.00 -2.04 -19.80
C SER A 19 -5.34 -1.67 -18.48
N LEU A 20 -6.11 -1.13 -17.52
CA LEU A 20 -5.60 -0.83 -16.17
C LEU A 20 -5.13 -2.11 -15.46
N ASP A 21 -5.87 -3.21 -15.65
CA ASP A 21 -5.54 -4.55 -15.15
C ASP A 21 -4.17 -5.01 -15.66
N ASN A 22 -3.88 -4.79 -16.95
CA ASN A 22 -2.57 -5.12 -17.53
C ASN A 22 -1.44 -4.28 -16.93
N ILE A 23 -1.66 -2.96 -16.79
CA ILE A 23 -0.64 -2.07 -16.24
C ILE A 23 -0.32 -2.45 -14.79
N GLU A 24 -1.33 -2.75 -13.98
CA GLU A 24 -1.11 -3.13 -12.58
C GLU A 24 -0.46 -4.51 -12.47
N HIS A 25 -1.09 -5.56 -13.01
CA HIS A 25 -0.72 -6.94 -12.71
C HIS A 25 0.38 -7.48 -13.63
N ASP A 26 0.37 -7.11 -14.91
CA ASP A 26 1.30 -7.66 -15.90
C ASP A 26 2.57 -6.80 -16.08
N MET A 27 2.61 -5.60 -15.49
CA MET A 27 3.76 -4.70 -15.58
C MET A 27 4.30 -4.30 -14.21
N ILE A 28 3.56 -3.49 -13.43
CA ILE A 28 4.12 -2.88 -12.22
C ILE A 28 4.24 -3.90 -11.08
N ARG A 29 3.28 -4.82 -10.96
CA ARG A 29 3.28 -5.91 -9.96
C ARG A 29 3.68 -7.27 -10.55
N ALA A 30 4.19 -7.29 -11.77
CA ALA A 30 4.63 -8.52 -12.40
C ALA A 30 5.70 -9.19 -11.53
N GLU A 31 5.58 -10.52 -11.41
CA GLU A 31 6.50 -11.33 -10.61
C GLU A 31 7.94 -11.15 -11.11
N ASP A 32 8.88 -11.02 -10.18
CA ASP A 32 10.31 -10.83 -10.43
C ASP A 32 10.71 -9.58 -11.25
N VAL A 33 9.78 -8.65 -11.52
CA VAL A 33 10.11 -7.38 -12.18
C VAL A 33 10.49 -6.33 -11.15
N TYR A 34 9.58 -6.04 -10.20
CA TYR A 34 9.81 -5.07 -9.14
C TYR A 34 9.42 -5.66 -7.79
N LYS A 35 10.28 -5.45 -6.80
CA LYS A 35 10.01 -5.77 -5.39
C LYS A 35 9.58 -4.50 -4.69
N GLU A 36 8.48 -3.88 -5.09
CA GLU A 36 8.08 -2.54 -4.63
C GLU A 36 6.68 -2.56 -3.99
N PRO A 37 6.57 -2.84 -2.67
CA PRO A 37 5.28 -2.92 -1.99
C PRO A 37 4.59 -1.56 -1.84
N ARG A 38 5.33 -0.44 -1.95
CA ARG A 38 4.74 0.91 -1.83
C ARG A 38 3.77 1.24 -2.97
N ILE A 39 3.74 0.43 -4.03
CA ILE A 39 2.76 0.55 -5.11
C ILE A 39 1.32 0.50 -4.61
N HIS A 40 1.06 -0.25 -3.52
CA HIS A 40 -0.26 -0.35 -2.89
C HIS A 40 -0.74 0.97 -2.29
N PHE A 41 0.16 1.94 -2.10
CA PHE A 41 -0.15 3.31 -1.66
C PHE A 41 -0.23 4.32 -2.80
N ALA A 42 0.13 3.91 -4.02
CA ALA A 42 0.20 4.75 -5.20
C ALA A 42 -0.90 4.47 -6.22
N VAL A 43 -1.25 3.19 -6.40
CA VAL A 43 -2.31 2.73 -7.30
C VAL A 43 -3.42 2.12 -6.45
N ASN A 44 -4.58 2.77 -6.42
CA ASN A 44 -5.70 2.28 -5.62
C ASN A 44 -7.06 2.62 -6.25
N CYS A 45 -8.12 2.03 -5.71
CA CYS A 45 -9.48 2.11 -6.24
C CYS A 45 -10.29 3.32 -5.74
N ALA A 46 -9.67 4.29 -5.05
CA ALA A 46 -10.31 5.50 -4.53
C ALA A 46 -11.51 5.25 -3.57
N SER A 47 -11.52 4.13 -2.86
CA SER A 47 -12.48 3.88 -1.77
C SER A 47 -12.04 4.60 -0.47
N ILE A 48 -12.95 4.73 0.50
CA ILE A 48 -12.64 5.33 1.81
C ILE A 48 -11.56 4.54 2.54
N GLY A 49 -11.50 3.21 2.38
CA GLY A 49 -10.43 2.39 2.95
C GLY A 49 -9.08 2.55 2.23
N CYS A 50 -9.05 3.12 1.02
CA CYS A 50 -7.82 3.27 0.25
C CYS A 50 -6.86 4.29 0.88
N PRO A 51 -5.57 4.20 0.56
CA PRO A 51 -4.64 5.32 0.66
C PRO A 51 -5.18 6.53 -0.11
N ALA A 52 -4.97 7.73 0.43
CA ALA A 52 -5.33 8.95 -0.27
C ALA A 52 -4.60 9.03 -1.61
N LEU A 53 -5.27 9.44 -2.68
CA LEU A 53 -4.61 9.65 -3.97
C LEU A 53 -3.79 10.93 -3.93
N ARG A 54 -2.59 10.90 -4.54
CA ARG A 54 -1.82 12.12 -4.79
C ARG A 54 -2.58 13.04 -5.74
N THR A 55 -2.42 14.34 -5.56
CA THR A 55 -3.00 15.38 -6.43
C THR A 55 -2.21 15.60 -7.72
N GLU A 56 -1.13 14.83 -7.93
CA GLU A 56 -0.20 14.95 -9.04
C GLU A 56 0.18 13.58 -9.58
N ALA A 57 0.60 13.52 -10.84
CA ALA A 57 1.05 12.29 -11.45
C ALA A 57 2.45 11.88 -10.96
N TYR A 58 2.71 10.58 -10.95
CA TYR A 58 4.04 10.05 -10.71
C TYR A 58 4.96 10.33 -11.90
N THR A 59 6.20 10.73 -11.64
CA THR A 59 7.23 10.93 -12.67
C THR A 59 8.46 10.10 -12.34
N GLY A 60 9.22 9.68 -13.36
CA GLY A 60 10.42 8.86 -13.14
C GLY A 60 11.48 9.56 -12.27
N GLU A 61 11.59 10.89 -12.38
CA GLU A 61 12.54 11.69 -11.60
C GLU A 61 12.15 11.77 -10.11
N ALA A 62 10.85 11.89 -9.82
CA ALA A 62 10.34 12.06 -8.45
C ALA A 62 9.81 10.77 -7.82
N LEU A 63 9.83 9.64 -8.54
CA LEU A 63 9.10 8.42 -8.18
C LEU A 63 9.41 7.95 -6.75
N GLU A 64 10.69 7.86 -6.39
CA GLU A 64 11.10 7.41 -5.06
C GLU A 64 10.55 8.30 -3.95
N GLN A 65 10.66 9.61 -4.12
CA GLN A 65 10.13 10.58 -3.17
C GLN A 65 8.60 10.47 -3.08
N GLN A 66 7.92 10.36 -4.22
CA GLN A 66 6.46 10.30 -4.27
C GLN A 66 5.90 9.03 -3.65
N LEU A 67 6.58 7.88 -3.82
CA LEU A 67 6.25 6.61 -3.17
C LEU A 67 6.48 6.70 -1.66
N GLU A 68 7.60 7.27 -1.23
CA GLU A 68 7.93 7.43 0.19
C GLU A 68 6.91 8.31 0.91
N GLU A 69 6.59 9.49 0.36
CA GLU A 69 5.61 10.41 0.92
C GLU A 69 4.23 9.77 1.08
N GLN A 70 3.79 8.98 0.09
CA GLN A 70 2.50 8.26 0.16
C GLN A 70 2.51 7.15 1.20
N THR A 71 3.63 6.45 1.32
CA THR A 71 3.81 5.40 2.33
C THR A 71 3.73 6.00 3.73
N VAL A 72 4.48 7.08 3.98
CA VAL A 72 4.45 7.80 5.25
C VAL A 72 3.06 8.36 5.54
N ALA A 73 2.40 8.98 4.55
CA ALA A 73 1.06 9.53 4.71
C ALA A 73 0.04 8.45 5.11
N PHE A 74 0.06 7.30 4.42
CA PHE A 74 -0.84 6.19 4.72
C PHE A 74 -0.59 5.60 6.11
N LEU A 75 0.67 5.31 6.45
CA LEU A 75 1.04 4.72 7.74
C LEU A 75 0.81 5.68 8.92
N SER A 76 0.82 6.99 8.66
CA SER A 76 0.50 8.03 9.65
C SER A 76 -1.01 8.19 9.91
N ASP A 77 -1.85 7.62 9.07
CA ASP A 77 -3.30 7.72 9.23
C ASP A 77 -3.80 6.80 10.36
N ARG A 78 -4.16 7.39 11.50
CA ARG A 78 -4.64 6.67 12.69
C ARG A 78 -6.01 6.02 12.52
N SER A 79 -6.81 6.43 11.53
CA SER A 79 -8.05 5.72 11.20
C SER A 79 -7.76 4.35 10.57
N ARG A 80 -6.61 4.20 9.92
CA ARG A 80 -6.19 3.00 9.18
C ARG A 80 -5.06 2.22 9.86
N ASN A 81 -4.22 2.87 10.68
CA ASN A 81 -3.03 2.30 11.29
C ASN A 81 -2.79 2.90 12.68
N ARG A 82 -2.95 2.11 13.75
CA ARG A 82 -2.79 2.57 15.13
C ARG A 82 -2.46 1.42 16.09
N VAL A 83 -1.90 1.75 17.24
CA VAL A 83 -1.82 0.82 18.36
C VAL A 83 -3.11 0.90 19.16
N GLU A 84 -3.73 -0.25 19.43
CA GLU A 84 -4.95 -0.37 20.22
C GLU A 84 -4.83 -1.59 21.14
N ALA A 85 -5.02 -1.38 22.45
CA ALA A 85 -4.91 -2.45 23.46
C ALA A 85 -3.59 -3.26 23.44
N GLY A 86 -2.48 -2.64 23.02
CA GLY A 86 -1.16 -3.30 22.94
C GLY A 86 -0.87 -3.99 21.61
N GLU A 87 -1.82 -3.99 20.68
CA GLU A 87 -1.72 -4.61 19.35
C GLU A 87 -1.57 -3.55 18.26
N LEU A 88 -0.77 -3.84 17.23
CA LEU A 88 -0.64 -2.98 16.05
C LEU A 88 -1.78 -3.28 15.08
N LYS A 89 -2.83 -2.44 15.10
CA LYS A 89 -3.98 -2.55 14.19
C LYS A 89 -3.70 -1.77 12.91
N VAL A 90 -3.67 -2.47 11.77
CA VAL A 90 -3.34 -1.90 10.45
C VAL A 90 -4.43 -2.20 9.41
N SER A 91 -4.36 -1.51 8.28
CA SER A 91 -5.32 -1.68 7.18
C SER A 91 -5.32 -3.12 6.63
N ALA A 92 -6.49 -3.57 6.17
CA ALA A 92 -6.65 -4.86 5.49
C ALA A 92 -5.79 -5.01 4.22
N ILE A 93 -5.25 -3.92 3.65
CA ILE A 93 -4.30 -3.96 2.53
C ILE A 93 -3.09 -4.85 2.88
N PHE A 94 -2.64 -4.84 4.13
CA PHE A 94 -1.50 -5.64 4.56
C PHE A 94 -1.81 -7.13 4.66
N THR A 95 -3.08 -7.54 4.79
CA THR A 95 -3.45 -8.97 4.68
C THR A 95 -3.66 -9.39 3.23
N TRP A 96 -4.30 -8.55 2.40
CA TRP A 96 -4.59 -8.91 1.01
C TRP A 96 -3.34 -8.99 0.15
N TYR A 97 -2.36 -8.13 0.43
CA TYR A 97 -1.14 -8.01 -0.36
C TYR A 97 0.11 -8.37 0.44
N GLN A 98 -0.04 -9.13 1.53
CA GLN A 98 1.05 -9.51 2.43
C GLN A 98 2.29 -9.99 1.68
N GLN A 99 2.10 -10.86 0.68
CA GLN A 99 3.18 -11.43 -0.14
C GLN A 99 4.04 -10.36 -0.81
N ASP A 100 3.48 -9.20 -1.20
CA ASP A 100 4.25 -8.14 -1.85
C ASP A 100 5.18 -7.43 -0.85
N PHE A 101 4.80 -7.34 0.43
CA PHE A 101 5.62 -6.78 1.52
C PHE A 101 6.75 -7.72 1.95
N GLU A 102 6.66 -9.02 1.65
CA GLU A 102 7.62 -10.05 2.07
C GLU A 102 8.65 -10.40 0.98
N LYS A 103 8.62 -9.70 -0.17
CA LYS A 103 9.49 -9.96 -1.33
C LYS A 103 10.94 -9.46 -1.19
N GLY A 104 11.31 -8.83 -0.07
CA GLY A 104 12.68 -8.35 0.16
C GLY A 104 12.95 -6.93 -0.33
N TRP A 105 11.93 -6.08 -0.47
CA TRP A 105 12.11 -4.66 -0.82
C TRP A 105 13.04 -3.99 0.21
N GLY A 106 14.05 -3.25 -0.22
CA GLY A 106 14.98 -2.57 0.70
C GLY A 106 15.75 -3.50 1.65
N GLY A 107 15.72 -4.82 1.44
CA GLY A 107 16.24 -5.83 2.38
C GLY A 107 15.25 -6.30 3.45
N TYR A 108 14.00 -5.82 3.42
CA TYR A 108 12.92 -6.19 4.34
C TYR A 108 12.17 -7.42 3.81
N GLY A 109 12.36 -8.56 4.48
CA GLY A 109 11.80 -9.86 4.07
C GLY A 109 10.51 -10.27 4.80
N SER A 110 9.98 -9.41 5.66
CA SER A 110 8.76 -9.67 6.43
C SER A 110 7.91 -8.40 6.59
N LEU A 111 6.61 -8.58 6.77
CA LEU A 111 5.71 -7.47 7.06
C LEU A 111 6.12 -6.72 8.35
N GLN A 112 6.58 -7.45 9.38
CA GLN A 112 7.15 -6.89 10.61
C GLN A 112 8.34 -5.98 10.30
N SER A 113 9.28 -6.44 9.47
CA SER A 113 10.47 -5.63 9.12
C SER A 113 10.10 -4.35 8.35
N PHE A 114 9.06 -4.41 7.51
CA PHE A 114 8.49 -3.22 6.86
C PHE A 114 7.89 -2.24 7.88
N PHE A 115 7.14 -2.71 8.86
CA PHE A 115 6.60 -1.85 9.92
C PHE A 115 7.67 -1.27 10.83
N VAL A 116 8.71 -2.03 11.17
CA VAL A 116 9.86 -1.54 11.92
C VAL A 116 10.56 -0.41 11.15
N GLN A 117 10.74 -0.56 9.83
CA GLN A 117 11.30 0.49 8.98
C GLN A 117 10.48 1.78 9.03
N TYR A 118 9.15 1.67 9.10
CA TYR A 118 8.23 2.81 9.14
C TYR A 118 7.67 3.12 10.54
N ALA A 119 8.35 2.67 11.59
CA ALA A 119 7.88 2.81 12.97
C ALA A 119 7.53 4.26 13.36
N SER A 120 8.30 5.23 12.88
CA SER A 120 8.06 6.65 13.11
C SER A 120 6.72 7.11 12.52
N ALA A 121 6.41 6.74 11.28
CA ALA A 121 5.13 7.05 10.63
C ALA A 121 3.95 6.35 11.35
N LEU A 122 4.16 5.11 11.79
CA LEU A 122 3.20 4.38 12.62
C LEU A 122 3.04 4.96 14.04
N GLY A 123 3.91 5.88 14.45
CA GLY A 123 3.87 6.51 15.77
C GLY A 123 4.23 5.54 16.91
N LEU A 124 5.06 4.53 16.61
CA LEU A 124 5.50 3.55 17.60
C LEU A 124 6.59 4.14 18.50
N SER A 125 6.49 3.84 19.80
CA SER A 125 7.57 4.12 20.75
C SER A 125 8.71 3.12 20.59
N ASP A 126 9.91 3.45 21.09
CA ASP A 126 11.06 2.54 21.07
C ASP A 126 10.76 1.17 21.71
N GLN A 127 9.88 1.13 22.72
CA GLN A 127 9.46 -0.13 23.33
C GLN A 127 8.62 -0.98 22.37
N GLN A 128 7.68 -0.36 21.66
CA GLN A 128 6.83 -1.03 20.67
C GLN A 128 7.63 -1.46 19.45
N VAL A 129 8.61 -0.67 19.02
CA VAL A 129 9.53 -1.06 17.94
C VAL A 129 10.30 -2.33 18.31
N ARG A 130 10.84 -2.41 19.54
CA ARG A 130 11.52 -3.62 20.01
C ARG A 130 10.56 -4.80 20.07
N ALA A 131 9.39 -4.63 20.69
CA ALA A 131 8.39 -5.70 20.78
C ALA A 131 7.97 -6.21 19.38
N LEU A 132 7.78 -5.33 18.40
CA LEU A 132 7.45 -5.71 17.04
C LEU A 132 8.61 -6.43 16.32
N ALA A 133 9.85 -5.99 16.56
CA ALA A 133 11.05 -6.64 16.00
C ALA A 133 11.30 -8.03 16.60
N ASP A 134 10.94 -8.22 17.88
CA ASP A 134 11.10 -9.47 18.63
C ASP A 134 9.88 -10.40 18.50
N ASP A 135 8.86 -10.03 17.72
CA ASP A 135 7.58 -10.76 17.52
C ASP A 135 6.72 -10.87 18.80
N ASP A 136 6.93 -9.97 19.76
CA ASP A 136 6.19 -9.84 21.03
C ASP A 136 4.98 -8.89 20.94
N MET A 137 4.74 -8.28 19.77
CA MET A 137 3.62 -7.39 19.51
C MET A 137 2.74 -7.96 18.39
N GLU A 138 1.49 -8.30 18.72
CA GLU A 138 0.54 -8.81 17.74
C GLU A 138 0.19 -7.76 16.65
N ILE A 139 -0.01 -8.24 15.42
CA ILE A 139 -0.50 -7.44 14.28
C ILE A 139 -1.93 -7.86 13.98
N GLY A 140 -2.85 -6.91 14.03
CA GLY A 140 -4.26 -7.10 13.68
C GLY A 140 -4.69 -6.28 12.49
N TYR A 141 -5.75 -6.72 11.82
CA TYR A 141 -6.28 -6.06 10.63
C TYR A 141 -7.64 -5.41 10.90
N LEU A 142 -7.76 -4.15 10.52
CA LEU A 142 -8.99 -3.37 10.64
C LEU A 142 -9.96 -3.68 9.49
N PRO A 143 -11.28 -3.56 9.72
CA PRO A 143 -12.26 -3.61 8.64
C PRO A 143 -11.98 -2.56 7.57
N TYR A 144 -12.20 -2.93 6.31
CA TYR A 144 -11.98 -2.04 5.17
C TYR A 144 -13.28 -1.39 4.71
N ASP A 145 -13.28 -0.06 4.61
CA ASP A 145 -14.44 0.69 4.13
C ASP A 145 -14.44 0.80 2.60
N TRP A 146 -15.38 0.10 1.96
CA TRP A 146 -15.53 0.06 0.51
C TRP A 146 -16.40 1.19 -0.05
N GLN A 147 -16.92 2.10 0.78
CA GLN A 147 -17.65 3.26 0.29
C GLN A 147 -16.74 4.10 -0.62
N LEU A 148 -17.33 4.72 -1.64
CA LEU A 148 -16.59 5.59 -2.54
C LEU A 148 -16.20 6.87 -1.79
N ASN A 149 -14.99 7.36 -2.00
CA ASN A 149 -14.59 8.68 -1.51
C ASN A 149 -15.23 9.79 -2.37
N ASP A 150 -16.56 9.91 -2.30
CA ASP A 150 -17.35 10.93 -2.99
C ASP A 150 -17.63 12.12 -2.06
N VAL A 151 -17.75 13.30 -2.64
CA VAL A 151 -18.25 14.46 -1.91
C VAL A 151 -19.75 14.26 -1.78
N GLN A 152 -20.28 14.09 -0.57
CA GLN A 152 -21.72 14.07 -0.36
C GLN A 152 -22.31 15.32 -1.03
N ARG A 153 -23.12 15.11 -2.09
CA ARG A 153 -23.80 16.17 -2.83
C ARG A 153 -24.96 16.75 -2.03
#